data_AF-A0A6J3C4J2-F1
#
_entry.id   AF-A0A6J3C4J2-F1
#
_cell.length_a   1.000
_cell.length_b   1.000
_cell.length_c   1.000
_cell.angle_alpha   90.00
_cell.angle_beta   90.00
_cell.angle_gamma   90.00
#
_symmetry.space_group_name_H-M   'P 1'
#
loop_
_entity.id
_entity.type
_entity.pdbx_description
1 polymer ?
#
loop_
_entity_poly.entity_id
_entity_poly.type
_entity_poly.pdbx_seq_one_letter_code
_entity_poly.pdbx_strand_id
1 'polypeptide(L)'
;MSFDPKMRGLTLSNSSTIRSAHNSMSQQPLFEIDPKMPTKDDDAYHFVGYMPIDGRLYELDGLREGPIDHGPIGSEQDWLDVVMPIIMKRINVYTEGEIHFNLMALVSDRKMIYERQLEELLSETQMLGGMETDELENEIPSLRMLIEYEDVKIARYQQEMARRRHNYLPFIIVLLKILAEEKKLMPLYEKAKERAAKKGPKKMKV
;
A
#
# COMPACT_ATOMS: atom_id res chain seq x y z
N MET A 1 -3.20 12.90 32.26
CA MET A 1 -1.84 13.29 31.81
C MET A 1 -1.74 12.98 30.33
N SER A 2 -1.50 14.00 29.51
CA SER A 2 -1.32 13.86 28.05
C SER A 2 0.18 13.69 27.77
N PHE A 3 0.56 12.70 26.97
CA PHE A 3 1.93 12.57 26.48
C PHE A 3 2.27 13.69 25.48
N ASP A 4 3.49 14.22 25.57
CA ASP A 4 4.07 15.07 24.54
C ASP A 4 4.34 14.24 23.24
N PRO A 5 4.58 14.89 22.09
CA PRO A 5 4.79 14.18 20.82
C PRO A 5 5.93 13.17 20.85
N LYS A 6 7.03 13.47 21.54
CA LYS A 6 8.20 12.58 21.63
C LYS A 6 7.88 11.34 22.45
N MET A 7 7.18 11.50 23.56
CA MET A 7 6.71 10.40 24.40
C MET A 7 5.69 9.52 23.68
N ARG A 8 4.78 10.11 22.88
CA ARG A 8 3.88 9.33 22.02
C ARG A 8 4.66 8.47 21.04
N GLY A 9 5.68 9.03 20.38
CA GLY A 9 6.57 8.29 19.49
C GLY A 9 7.31 7.15 20.20
N LEU A 10 7.85 7.40 21.40
CA LEU A 10 8.54 6.39 22.19
C LEU A 10 7.60 5.26 22.66
N THR A 11 6.39 5.60 23.08
CA THR A 11 5.37 4.59 23.45
C THR A 11 4.97 3.76 22.24
N LEU A 12 4.81 4.39 21.06
CA LEU A 12 4.51 3.69 19.81
C LEU A 12 5.62 2.69 19.45
N SER A 13 6.89 3.12 19.49
CA SER A 13 8.03 2.26 19.14
C SER A 13 8.22 1.08 20.12
N ASN A 14 7.83 1.28 21.38
CA ASN A 14 7.95 0.27 22.43
C ASN A 14 6.75 -0.69 22.50
N SER A 15 5.68 -0.44 21.73
CA SER A 15 4.52 -1.32 21.68
C SER A 15 4.85 -2.63 20.97
N SER A 16 4.90 -3.73 21.72
CA SER A 16 5.16 -5.07 21.18
C SER A 16 4.10 -5.51 20.18
N THR A 17 2.82 -5.21 20.44
CA THR A 17 1.70 -5.54 19.54
C THR A 17 1.87 -4.86 18.19
N ILE A 18 2.14 -3.55 18.17
CA ILE A 18 2.31 -2.79 16.92
C ILE A 18 3.56 -3.26 16.18
N ARG A 19 4.68 -3.45 16.90
CA ARG A 19 5.93 -3.94 16.32
C ARG A 19 5.77 -5.32 15.69
N SER A 20 5.08 -6.24 16.36
CA SER A 20 4.82 -7.59 15.83
C SER A 20 3.94 -7.54 14.58
N ALA A 21 2.87 -6.73 14.58
CA ALA A 21 2.03 -6.56 13.40
C ALA A 21 2.80 -5.95 12.22
N HIS A 22 3.58 -4.89 12.46
CA HIS A 22 4.45 -4.26 11.47
C HIS A 22 5.47 -5.25 10.88
N ASN A 23 6.18 -5.98 11.74
CA ASN A 23 7.21 -6.93 11.31
C ASN A 23 6.63 -8.15 10.58
N SER A 24 5.37 -8.52 10.85
CA SER A 24 4.69 -9.61 10.15
C SER A 24 4.46 -9.33 8.66
N MET A 25 4.48 -8.04 8.26
CA MET A 25 4.32 -7.56 6.90
C MET A 25 5.65 -7.30 6.18
N SER A 26 6.77 -7.39 6.90
CA SER A 26 8.11 -7.17 6.35
C SER A 26 8.59 -8.42 5.59
N GLN A 27 9.40 -8.23 4.54
CA GLN A 27 10.05 -9.35 3.85
C GLN A 27 11.03 -10.03 4.81
N GLN A 28 11.02 -11.36 4.86
CA GLN A 28 12.03 -12.07 5.62
C GLN A 28 13.37 -11.99 4.88
N PRO A 29 14.46 -11.57 5.54
CA PRO A 29 15.76 -11.54 4.91
C PRO A 29 16.16 -12.96 4.49
N LEU A 30 16.57 -13.12 3.23
CA LEU A 30 16.94 -14.42 2.64
C LEU A 30 18.22 -15.00 3.25
N PHE A 31 19.02 -14.17 3.92
CA PHE A 31 20.28 -14.55 4.55
C PHE A 31 20.44 -13.81 5.89
N GLU A 32 21.08 -14.43 6.88
CA GLU A 32 21.65 -13.75 8.06
C GLU A 32 22.96 -13.01 7.72
N ILE A 33 23.08 -12.48 6.50
CA ILE A 33 24.24 -11.66 6.16
C ILE A 33 23.97 -10.31 6.78
N ASP A 34 24.83 -9.97 7.75
CA ASP A 34 25.03 -8.68 8.42
C ASP A 34 24.30 -7.54 7.69
N PRO A 35 23.45 -6.75 8.36
CA PRO A 35 22.68 -5.71 7.69
C PRO A 35 23.63 -4.90 6.83
N LYS A 36 23.49 -5.03 5.51
CA LYS A 36 24.22 -4.18 4.58
C LYS A 36 23.98 -2.77 5.06
N MET A 37 25.06 -2.05 5.41
CA MET A 37 24.94 -0.63 5.68
C MET A 37 24.14 -0.03 4.51
N PRO A 38 23.07 0.73 4.77
CA PRO A 38 22.28 1.32 3.72
C PRO A 38 23.24 2.06 2.79
N THR A 39 23.30 1.61 1.54
CA THR A 39 24.08 2.29 0.53
C THR A 39 23.43 3.64 0.26
N LYS A 40 24.19 4.63 -0.24
CA LYS A 40 23.62 5.95 -0.60
C LYS A 40 22.43 5.90 -1.58
N ASP A 41 22.22 4.76 -2.24
CA ASP A 41 21.11 4.47 -3.17
C ASP A 41 19.89 3.80 -2.52
N ASP A 42 19.87 3.54 -1.20
CA ASP A 42 18.63 3.10 -0.55
C ASP A 42 17.72 4.33 -0.38
N ASP A 43 16.74 4.48 -1.28
CA ASP A 43 15.71 5.50 -1.21
C ASP A 43 14.92 5.35 0.10
N ALA A 44 15.28 6.14 1.09
CA ALA A 44 14.55 6.22 2.35
C ALA A 44 13.23 6.96 2.10
N TYR A 45 12.15 6.20 1.92
CA TYR A 45 10.81 6.78 1.83
C TYR A 45 10.41 7.39 3.18
N HIS A 46 9.94 8.64 3.13
CA HIS A 46 9.40 9.35 4.27
C HIS A 46 7.88 9.44 4.19
N PHE A 47 7.19 9.13 5.29
CA PHE A 47 5.74 9.16 5.35
C PHE A 47 5.23 10.49 5.92
N VAL A 48 4.27 11.08 5.23
CA VAL A 48 3.52 12.24 5.70
C VAL A 48 2.03 11.97 5.53
N GLY A 49 1.25 12.27 6.57
CA GLY A 49 -0.21 12.14 6.57
C GLY A 49 -0.90 13.51 6.49
N TYR A 50 -2.06 13.55 5.83
CA TYR A 50 -2.94 14.72 5.81
C TYR A 50 -4.29 14.33 6.43
N MET A 51 -4.82 15.14 7.33
CA MET A 51 -6.08 14.84 8.01
C MET A 51 -6.88 16.10 8.33
N PRO A 52 -8.20 16.10 8.07
CA PRO A 52 -9.09 17.15 8.58
C PRO A 52 -9.35 16.93 10.08
N ILE A 53 -9.10 17.95 10.90
CA ILE A 53 -9.37 17.94 12.35
C ILE A 53 -10.03 19.26 12.72
N ASP A 54 -11.21 19.20 13.36
CA ASP A 54 -11.97 20.36 13.83
C ASP A 54 -12.15 21.47 12.77
N GLY A 55 -12.48 21.07 11.54
CA GLY A 55 -12.71 22.00 10.42
C GLY A 55 -11.44 22.65 9.87
N ARG A 56 -10.25 22.12 10.18
CA ARG A 56 -8.97 22.59 9.67
C ARG A 56 -8.17 21.44 9.07
N LEU A 57 -7.36 21.72 8.06
CA LEU A 57 -6.51 20.73 7.42
C LEU A 57 -5.12 20.72 8.08
N TYR A 58 -4.69 19.54 8.56
CA TYR A 58 -3.37 19.36 9.15
C TYR A 58 -2.51 18.40 8.33
N GLU A 59 -1.23 18.71 8.25
CA GLU A 59 -0.17 17.83 7.81
C GLU A 59 0.60 17.28 9.04
N LEU A 60 0.75 15.97 9.08
CA LEU A 60 1.41 15.21 10.14
C LEU A 60 2.68 14.59 9.58
N ASP A 61 3.81 15.22 9.90
CA ASP A 61 5.15 14.79 9.50
C ASP A 61 5.96 14.41 10.75
N GLY A 62 6.37 13.14 10.85
CA GLY A 62 7.10 12.61 12.01
C GLY A 62 8.51 13.17 12.20
N LEU A 63 9.05 13.90 11.22
CA LEU A 63 10.34 14.60 11.31
C LEU A 63 10.19 16.08 11.71
N ARG A 64 8.96 16.58 11.85
CA ARG A 64 8.66 17.93 12.31
C ARG A 64 8.37 17.95 13.80
N GLU A 65 8.51 19.11 14.42
CA GLU A 65 8.26 19.29 15.87
C GLU A 65 6.78 19.16 16.24
N GLY A 66 5.88 19.36 15.28
CA GLY A 66 4.44 19.24 15.47
C GLY A 66 3.66 19.30 14.16
N PRO A 67 2.31 19.25 14.26
CA PRO A 67 1.42 19.36 13.12
C PRO A 67 1.59 20.70 12.38
N ILE A 68 1.54 20.66 11.05
CA ILE A 68 1.50 21.86 10.21
C ILE A 68 0.04 22.14 9.85
N ASP A 69 -0.45 23.32 10.20
CA ASP A 69 -1.81 23.76 9.90
C ASP A 69 -1.86 24.45 8.53
N HIS A 70 -2.66 23.90 7.61
CA HIS A 70 -2.86 24.44 6.26
C HIS A 70 -4.07 25.37 6.14
N GLY A 71 -4.79 25.62 7.24
CA GLY A 71 -5.90 26.55 7.31
C GLY A 71 -7.26 25.88 7.50
N PRO A 72 -8.33 26.70 7.63
CA PRO A 72 -9.70 26.21 7.75
C PRO A 72 -10.20 25.60 6.45
N ILE A 73 -11.02 24.56 6.57
CA ILE A 73 -11.81 23.97 5.50
C ILE A 73 -13.15 24.71 5.49
N GLY A 74 -13.59 25.18 4.32
CA GLY A 74 -14.89 25.86 4.20
C GLY A 74 -16.04 24.95 4.67
N SER A 75 -17.10 25.51 5.24
CA SER A 75 -18.21 24.75 5.82
C SER A 75 -18.94 23.84 4.81
N GLU A 76 -18.95 24.23 3.54
CA GLU A 76 -19.55 23.49 2.41
C GLU A 76 -18.48 22.91 1.47
N GLN A 77 -17.22 22.93 1.89
CA GLN A 77 -16.10 22.51 1.05
C GLN A 77 -15.63 21.11 1.43
N ASP A 78 -15.41 20.25 0.43
CA ASP A 78 -14.72 18.99 0.67
C ASP A 78 -13.24 19.28 0.98
N TRP A 79 -12.74 18.74 2.09
CA TRP A 79 -11.33 18.86 2.47
C TRP A 79 -10.38 18.28 1.41
N LEU A 80 -10.87 17.36 0.57
CA LEU A 80 -10.12 16.81 -0.56
C LEU A 80 -9.74 17.89 -1.59
N ASP A 81 -10.63 18.85 -1.83
CA ASP A 81 -10.35 19.99 -2.73
C ASP A 81 -9.28 20.92 -2.16
N VAL A 82 -9.15 20.96 -0.82
CA VAL A 82 -8.13 21.75 -0.13
C VAL A 82 -6.77 21.04 -0.15
N VAL A 83 -6.73 19.73 0.10
CA VAL A 83 -5.48 18.96 0.22
C VAL A 83 -4.85 18.65 -1.14
N MET A 84 -5.65 18.46 -2.18
CA MET A 84 -5.17 18.09 -3.51
C MET A 84 -4.13 19.06 -4.10
N PRO A 85 -4.34 20.40 -4.11
CA PRO A 85 -3.32 21.34 -4.60
C PRO A 85 -2.05 21.34 -3.75
N ILE A 86 -2.15 21.04 -2.44
CA ILE A 86 -1.00 20.95 -1.53
C ILE A 86 -0.13 19.74 -1.90
N ILE A 87 -0.76 18.58 -2.09
CA ILE A 87 -0.07 17.35 -2.52
C ILE A 87 0.53 17.53 -3.91
N MET A 88 -0.21 18.10 -4.87
CA MET A 88 0.31 18.40 -6.21
C MET A 88 1.52 19.32 -6.17
N LYS A 89 1.46 20.40 -5.38
CA LYS A 89 2.59 21.31 -5.21
C LYS A 89 3.81 20.58 -4.67
N ARG A 90 3.63 19.67 -3.70
CA ARG A 90 4.72 18.85 -3.16
C ARG A 90 5.33 17.92 -4.20
N ILE A 91 4.51 17.25 -5.00
CA ILE A 91 4.97 16.37 -6.09
C ILE A 91 5.75 17.18 -7.13
N ASN A 92 5.28 18.38 -7.48
CA ASN A 92 5.91 19.25 -8.48
C ASN A 92 7.23 19.91 -8.04
N VAL A 93 7.60 19.84 -6.76
CA VAL A 93 8.93 20.31 -6.29
C VAL A 93 10.04 19.36 -6.74
N TYR A 94 9.72 18.09 -6.93
CA TYR A 94 10.68 17.08 -7.38
C TYR A 94 10.95 17.22 -8.88
N THR A 95 12.20 16.96 -9.27
CA THR A 95 12.72 17.19 -10.63
C THR A 95 11.92 16.40 -11.67
N GLU A 96 11.74 16.95 -12.88
CA GLU A 96 11.13 16.23 -14.01
C GLU A 96 11.81 14.86 -14.20
N GLY A 97 11.08 13.78 -13.91
CA GLY A 97 11.56 12.39 -14.02
C GLY A 97 11.66 11.63 -12.69
N GLU A 98 11.48 12.30 -11.53
CA GLU A 98 11.47 11.65 -10.23
C GLU A 98 10.06 11.15 -9.88
N ILE A 99 9.83 9.85 -10.06
CA ILE A 99 8.52 9.19 -9.88
C ILE A 99 8.41 8.38 -8.58
N HIS A 100 9.34 8.56 -7.64
CA HIS A 100 9.45 7.76 -6.41
C HIS A 100 8.52 8.29 -5.31
N PHE A 101 7.22 8.36 -5.58
CA PHE A 101 6.21 8.68 -4.57
C PHE A 101 5.08 7.66 -4.58
N ASN A 102 4.49 7.46 -3.40
CA ASN A 102 3.32 6.62 -3.22
C ASN A 102 2.27 7.42 -2.45
N LEU A 103 1.04 7.47 -2.98
CA LEU A 103 -0.10 8.12 -2.35
C LEU A 103 -1.15 7.06 -2.04
N MET A 104 -1.51 6.95 -0.77
CA MET A 104 -2.56 6.05 -0.28
C MET A 104 -3.61 6.87 0.47
N ALA A 105 -4.87 6.45 0.35
CA ALA A 105 -5.98 6.98 1.12
C ALA A 105 -6.44 5.93 2.12
N LEU A 106 -6.59 6.31 3.39
CA LEU A 106 -7.27 5.50 4.38
C LEU A 106 -8.77 5.77 4.26
N VAL A 107 -9.52 4.77 3.82
CA VAL A 107 -10.97 4.86 3.60
C VAL A 107 -11.69 3.82 4.45
N SER A 108 -12.99 4.05 4.69
CA SER A 108 -13.86 3.04 5.28
C SER A 108 -13.90 1.78 4.43
N ASP A 109 -14.09 0.63 5.09
CA ASP A 109 -14.22 -0.66 4.41
C ASP A 109 -15.38 -0.60 3.41
N ARG A 110 -15.02 -0.66 2.13
CA ARG A 110 -15.98 -0.54 1.02
C ARG A 110 -16.91 -1.73 0.97
N LYS A 111 -16.40 -2.95 1.22
CA LYS A 111 -17.21 -4.16 1.24
C LYS A 111 -18.28 -4.07 2.32
N MET A 112 -17.89 -3.68 3.54
CA MET A 112 -18.84 -3.51 4.64
C MET A 112 -19.94 -2.47 4.31
N ILE A 113 -19.58 -1.36 3.65
CA ILE A 113 -20.57 -0.37 3.20
C ILE A 113 -21.55 -0.99 2.20
N TYR A 114 -21.05 -1.69 1.19
CA TYR A 114 -21.91 -2.30 0.17
C TYR A 114 -22.79 -3.42 0.73
N GLU A 115 -22.27 -4.23 1.65
CA GLU A 115 -23.04 -5.27 2.33
C GLU A 115 -24.18 -4.69 3.16
N ARG A 116 -23.90 -3.61 3.90
CA ARG A 116 -24.93 -2.90 4.67
C ARG A 116 -26.00 -2.29 3.78
N GLN A 117 -25.61 -1.63 2.68
CA GLN A 117 -26.56 -1.09 1.70
C GLN A 117 -27.43 -2.19 1.09
N LEU A 118 -26.82 -3.34 0.76
CA LEU A 118 -27.54 -4.48 0.22
C LEU A 118 -28.55 -5.05 1.24
N GLU A 119 -28.18 -5.14 2.52
CA GLU A 119 -29.07 -5.61 3.58
C GLU A 119 -30.25 -4.64 3.80
N GLU A 120 -29.98 -3.33 3.83
CA GLU A 120 -30.99 -2.27 3.93
C GLU A 120 -32.01 -2.40 2.78
N LEU A 121 -31.55 -2.48 1.53
CA LEU A 121 -32.43 -2.62 0.36
C LEU A 121 -33.24 -3.93 0.35
N LEU A 122 -32.62 -5.06 0.74
CA LEU A 122 -33.35 -6.33 0.84
C LEU A 122 -34.45 -6.28 1.90
N SER A 123 -34.19 -5.60 3.02
CA SER A 123 -35.19 -5.42 4.08
C SER A 123 -36.37 -4.55 3.62
N GLU A 124 -36.10 -3.48 2.87
CA GLU A 124 -37.12 -2.59 2.31
C GLU A 124 -38.02 -3.31 1.30
N THR A 125 -37.43 -4.09 0.39
CA THR A 125 -38.18 -4.91 -0.58
C THR A 125 -39.12 -5.90 0.12
N GLN A 126 -38.66 -6.51 1.22
CA GLN A 126 -39.46 -7.44 2.00
C GLN A 126 -40.61 -6.75 2.75
N MET A 127 -40.38 -5.53 3.25
CA MET A 127 -41.39 -4.73 3.96
C MET A 127 -42.46 -4.14 3.02
N LEU A 128 -42.09 -3.80 1.78
CA LEU A 128 -43.01 -3.30 0.75
C LEU A 128 -43.81 -4.40 0.03
N GLY A 129 -43.74 -5.65 0.52
CA GLY A 129 -44.54 -6.77 0.01
C GLY A 129 -44.15 -7.23 -1.38
N GLY A 130 -42.90 -7.03 -1.80
CA GLY A 130 -42.41 -7.43 -3.12
C GLY A 130 -42.85 -6.52 -4.27
N MET A 131 -43.24 -5.27 -3.99
CA MET A 131 -43.30 -4.24 -5.04
C MET A 131 -41.86 -3.91 -5.46
N GLU A 132 -41.40 -4.57 -6.53
CA GLU A 132 -40.13 -4.28 -7.18
C GLU A 132 -40.23 -2.93 -7.90
N THR A 133 -39.42 -1.96 -7.47
CA THR A 133 -39.18 -0.76 -8.27
C THR A 133 -38.03 -1.04 -9.23
N ASP A 134 -38.08 -0.51 -10.45
CA ASP A 134 -37.00 -0.66 -11.44
C ASP A 134 -35.62 -0.19 -10.89
N GLU A 135 -35.62 0.70 -9.89
CA GLU A 135 -34.43 1.16 -9.18
C GLU A 135 -33.81 0.04 -8.32
N LEU A 136 -34.63 -0.72 -7.58
CA LEU A 136 -34.18 -1.84 -6.74
C LEU A 136 -33.63 -3.01 -7.57
N GLU A 137 -34.24 -3.28 -8.73
CA GLU A 137 -33.78 -4.35 -9.64
C GLU A 137 -32.37 -4.11 -10.18
N ASN A 138 -31.97 -2.85 -10.36
CA ASN A 138 -30.66 -2.49 -10.90
C ASN A 138 -29.59 -2.31 -9.80
N GLU A 139 -29.99 -1.83 -8.63
CA GLU A 139 -29.06 -1.52 -7.54
C GLU A 139 -28.54 -2.79 -6.83
N ILE A 140 -29.39 -3.80 -6.61
CA ILE A 140 -28.99 -5.06 -5.96
C ILE A 140 -27.89 -5.80 -6.76
N PRO A 141 -28.02 -6.05 -8.07
CA PRO A 141 -26.95 -6.66 -8.86
C PRO A 141 -25.68 -5.82 -8.88
N SER A 142 -25.82 -4.49 -8.92
CA SER A 142 -24.69 -3.55 -8.91
C SER A 142 -23.89 -3.66 -7.61
N LEU A 143 -24.56 -3.66 -6.45
CA LEU A 143 -23.92 -3.84 -5.15
C LEU A 143 -23.27 -5.23 -5.03
N ARG A 144 -23.92 -6.29 -5.49
CA ARG A 144 -23.35 -7.64 -5.51
C ARG A 144 -22.07 -7.70 -6.35
N MET A 145 -22.05 -7.05 -7.51
CA MET A 145 -20.87 -6.96 -8.36
C MET A 145 -19.73 -6.20 -7.66
N LEU A 146 -20.03 -5.11 -6.94
CA LEU A 146 -19.04 -4.34 -6.18
C LEU A 146 -18.46 -5.13 -5.00
N ILE A 147 -19.28 -5.93 -4.31
CA ILE A 147 -18.83 -6.83 -3.23
C ILE A 147 -17.87 -7.88 -3.79
N GLU A 148 -18.25 -8.54 -4.89
CA GLU A 148 -17.40 -9.55 -5.55
C GLU A 148 -16.07 -8.93 -6.01
N TYR A 149 -16.09 -7.70 -6.51
CA TYR A 149 -14.88 -6.97 -6.89
C TYR A 149 -13.93 -6.77 -5.71
N GLU A 150 -14.44 -6.34 -4.54
CA GLU A 150 -13.62 -6.19 -3.34
C GLU A 150 -13.12 -7.55 -2.82
N ASP A 151 -13.90 -8.63 -2.93
CA ASP A 151 -13.47 -9.98 -2.55
C ASP A 151 -12.30 -10.49 -3.40
N VAL A 152 -12.38 -10.33 -4.72
CA VAL A 152 -11.29 -10.67 -5.64
C VAL A 152 -10.02 -9.86 -5.32
N LYS A 153 -10.18 -8.56 -5.03
CA LYS A 153 -9.06 -7.67 -4.66
C LYS A 153 -8.40 -8.10 -3.34
N ILE A 154 -9.18 -8.44 -2.31
CA ILE A 154 -8.66 -8.94 -1.03
C ILE A 154 -7.93 -10.27 -1.24
N ALA A 155 -8.49 -11.20 -2.00
CA ALA A 155 -7.86 -12.47 -2.32
C ALA A 155 -6.50 -12.28 -3.03
N ARG A 156 -6.43 -11.33 -3.98
CA ARG A 156 -5.18 -10.96 -4.65
C ARG A 156 -4.14 -10.43 -3.65
N TYR A 157 -4.52 -9.55 -2.73
CA TYR A 157 -3.60 -9.02 -1.72
C TYR A 157 -3.08 -10.11 -0.78
N GLN A 158 -3.92 -11.07 -0.39
CA GLN A 158 -3.49 -12.22 0.41
C GLN A 158 -2.45 -13.06 -0.33
N GLN A 159 -2.66 -13.34 -1.63
CA GLN A 159 -1.68 -14.04 -2.45
C GLN A 159 -0.37 -13.26 -2.60
N GLU A 160 -0.44 -11.94 -2.80
CA GLU A 160 0.73 -11.07 -2.87
C GLU A 160 1.52 -11.08 -1.55
N MET A 161 0.83 -11.01 -0.41
CA MET A 161 1.44 -11.12 0.92
C MET A 161 2.11 -12.47 1.12
N ALA A 162 1.44 -13.57 0.72
CA ALA A 162 2.02 -14.91 0.78
C ALA A 162 3.32 -15.00 -0.03
N ARG A 163 3.35 -14.44 -1.25
CA ARG A 163 4.56 -14.37 -2.08
C ARG A 163 5.66 -13.51 -1.43
N ARG A 164 5.32 -12.34 -0.88
CA ARG A 164 6.30 -11.44 -0.24
C ARG A 164 6.94 -12.05 1.01
N ARG A 165 6.21 -12.90 1.73
CA ARG A 165 6.69 -13.58 2.94
C ARG A 165 7.40 -14.90 2.66
N HIS A 166 7.27 -15.45 1.46
CA HIS A 166 7.81 -16.76 1.16
C HIS A 166 9.32 -16.74 0.95
N ASN A 167 10.05 -17.66 1.61
CA ASN A 167 11.48 -17.85 1.40
C ASN A 167 11.70 -18.73 0.16
N TYR A 168 12.10 -18.11 -0.95
CA TYR A 168 12.37 -18.80 -2.21
C TYR A 168 13.75 -19.47 -2.28
N LEU A 169 14.64 -19.29 -1.29
CA LEU A 169 16.00 -19.83 -1.34
C LEU A 169 16.03 -21.38 -1.49
N PRO A 170 15.25 -22.16 -0.71
CA PRO A 170 15.21 -23.61 -0.90
C PRO A 170 14.77 -24.01 -2.30
N PHE A 171 13.73 -23.34 -2.83
CA PHE A 171 13.24 -23.56 -4.19
C PHE A 171 14.33 -23.27 -5.24
N ILE A 172 15.03 -22.14 -5.12
CA ILE A 172 16.11 -21.75 -6.03
C ILE A 172 17.24 -22.79 -6.01
N ILE A 173 17.66 -23.25 -4.84
CA ILE A 173 18.74 -24.24 -4.71
C ILE A 173 18.34 -25.56 -5.37
N VAL A 174 17.12 -26.04 -5.13
CA VAL A 174 16.63 -27.30 -5.72
C VAL A 174 16.51 -27.16 -7.24
N LEU A 175 15.99 -26.04 -7.73
CA LEU A 175 15.90 -25.77 -9.16
C LEU A 175 17.28 -25.79 -9.83
N LEU A 176 18.30 -25.17 -9.21
CA LEU A 176 19.68 -25.19 -9.73
C LEU A 176 20.27 -26.60 -9.75
N LYS A 177 20.01 -27.42 -8.73
CA LYS A 177 20.45 -28.82 -8.68
C LYS A 177 19.84 -29.65 -9.82
N ILE A 178 18.53 -29.56 -10.03
CA ILE A 178 17.83 -30.27 -11.12
C ILE A 178 18.38 -29.84 -12.49
N LEU A 179 18.57 -28.53 -12.70
CA LEU A 179 19.12 -28.03 -13.97
C LEU A 179 20.57 -28.50 -14.21
N ALA A 180 21.36 -28.68 -13.15
CA ALA A 180 22.72 -29.22 -13.25
C ALA A 180 22.69 -30.72 -13.59
N GLU A 181 21.83 -31.51 -12.94
CA GLU A 181 21.64 -32.93 -13.20
C GLU A 181 21.17 -33.18 -14.66
N GLU A 182 20.24 -32.36 -15.15
CA GLU A 182 19.76 -32.43 -16.53
C GLU A 182 20.74 -31.81 -17.55
N LYS A 183 21.92 -31.33 -17.12
CA LYS A 183 22.94 -30.65 -17.95
C LYS A 183 22.43 -29.41 -18.69
N LYS A 184 21.33 -28.80 -18.23
CA LYS A 184 20.72 -27.59 -18.81
C LYS A 184 21.27 -26.30 -18.21
N LEU A 185 21.90 -26.36 -17.04
CA LEU A 185 22.36 -25.19 -16.31
C LEU A 185 23.43 -24.39 -17.07
N MET A 186 24.51 -25.05 -17.52
CA MET A 186 25.62 -24.39 -18.23
C MET A 186 25.18 -23.73 -19.56
N PRO A 187 24.38 -24.40 -20.43
CA PRO A 187 23.85 -23.75 -21.63
C PRO A 187 23.03 -22.49 -21.34
N LEU A 188 22.21 -22.50 -20.28
CA LEU A 188 21.41 -21.34 -19.87
C LEU A 188 22.28 -20.21 -19.34
N TYR A 189 23.32 -20.54 -18.58
CA TYR A 189 24.29 -19.58 -18.07
C TYR A 189 25.03 -18.85 -19.20
N GLU A 190 25.58 -19.58 -20.17
CA GLU A 190 26.30 -18.97 -21.30
C GLU A 190 25.37 -18.08 -22.14
N LYS A 191 24.14 -18.53 -22.41
CA LYS A 191 23.13 -17.71 -23.10
C LYS A 191 22.80 -16.42 -22.33
N ALA A 192 22.75 -16.47 -21.01
CA ALA A 192 22.53 -15.29 -20.17
C ALA A 192 23.74 -14.34 -20.19
N LYS A 193 24.96 -14.89 -20.13
CA LYS A 193 26.22 -14.15 -20.22
C LYS A 193 26.37 -13.40 -21.54
N GLU A 194 26.07 -14.06 -22.67
CA GLU A 194 26.05 -13.43 -23.99
C GLU A 194 25.04 -12.29 -24.08
N ARG A 195 23.83 -12.49 -23.53
CA ARG A 195 22.80 -11.44 -23.47
C ARG A 195 23.24 -10.24 -22.64
N ALA A 196 23.92 -10.48 -21.52
CA ALA A 196 24.47 -9.41 -20.69
C ALA A 196 25.58 -8.65 -21.42
N ALA A 197 26.50 -9.35 -22.09
CA ALA A 197 27.55 -8.73 -22.89
C ALA A 197 27.00 -7.87 -24.05
N LYS A 198 25.94 -8.35 -24.72
CA LYS A 198 25.24 -7.59 -25.79
C LYS A 198 24.49 -6.36 -25.29
N LYS A 199 24.10 -6.31 -24.01
CA LYS A 199 23.39 -5.16 -23.43
C LYS A 199 24.31 -3.98 -23.09
N GLY A 200 25.63 -4.13 -23.18
CA GLY A 200 26.61 -3.11 -22.79
C GLY A 200 26.54 -2.78 -21.29
N PRO A 201 27.51 -2.03 -20.73
CA PRO A 201 27.39 -1.53 -19.37
C PRO A 201 26.15 -0.63 -19.29
N LYS A 202 25.23 -0.94 -18.38
CA LYS A 202 24.15 0.00 -18.03
C LYS A 202 24.83 1.32 -17.67
N LYS A 203 24.62 2.37 -18.47
CA LYS A 203 24.98 3.73 -18.07
C LYS A 203 24.32 3.96 -16.71
N MET A 204 25.12 4.14 -15.67
CA MET A 204 24.64 4.68 -14.40
C MET A 204 23.97 6.01 -14.77
N LYS A 205 22.64 6.08 -14.64
CA LYS A 205 21.96 7.35 -14.67
C LYS A 205 22.36 8.05 -13.38
N VAL A 206 23.20 9.06 -13.51
CA VAL A 206 23.46 10.08 -12.49
C VAL A 206 22.17 10.85 -12.27
#